data_AF-A0A0Q7CZU9-F1
#
_entry.id   AF-A0A0Q7CZU9-F1
#
_cell.length_a   1.000
_cell.length_b   1.000
_cell.length_c   1.000
_cell.angle_alpha   90.00
_cell.angle_beta   90.00
_cell.angle_gamma   90.00
#
_symmetry.space_group_name_H-M   'P 1'
#
loop_
_entity.id
_entity.type
_entity.pdbx_description
1 polymer ?
#
loop_
_entity_poly.entity_id
_entity_poly.type
_entity_poly.pdbx_seq_one_letter_code
_entity_poly.pdbx_strand_id
1 'polypeptide(L)'
;MKALADVRALFDDIAESVCEADVVAYSNQIDAESAASKVSEVNGDGENWQLVSLEVMSGRQLQMNNDTSYLVLTVESDKQTLRIQMGGAFSRHIPLISAQAESLRGRSIVWHTWNPARQPSKWERSKWFYMIEPVDA
;
A
#
# COMPACT_ATOMS: atom_id res chain seq x y z
N MET A 1 -12.03 0.92 9.50
CA MET A 1 -11.04 2.01 9.38
C MET A 1 -10.02 1.79 10.48
N LYS A 2 -8.73 1.77 10.15
CA LYS A 2 -7.64 1.59 11.12
C LYS A 2 -7.43 2.91 11.87
N ALA A 3 -7.21 2.87 13.18
CA ALA A 3 -6.91 4.07 13.95
C ALA A 3 -5.47 4.54 13.70
N LEU A 4 -5.16 5.80 14.03
CA LEU A 4 -3.78 6.33 13.95
C LEU A 4 -2.77 5.45 14.69
N ALA A 5 -3.15 4.88 15.84
CA ALA A 5 -2.28 3.97 16.59
C ALA A 5 -1.97 2.70 15.80
N ASP A 6 -2.97 2.12 15.12
CA ASP A 6 -2.79 0.95 14.26
C ASP A 6 -1.87 1.27 13.08
N VAL A 7 -2.05 2.46 12.47
CA VAL A 7 -1.20 2.91 11.35
C VAL A 7 0.22 3.18 11.83
N ARG A 8 0.41 3.75 13.03
CA ARG A 8 1.74 3.98 13.60
C ARG A 8 2.51 2.69 13.84
N ALA A 9 1.85 1.66 14.38
CA ALA A 9 2.46 0.36 14.64
C ALA A 9 3.09 -0.26 13.38
N LEU A 10 2.57 0.05 12.19
CA LEU A 10 3.14 -0.40 10.92
C LEU A 10 4.53 0.16 10.60
N PHE A 11 4.94 1.23 11.28
CA PHE A 11 6.20 1.93 11.06
C PHE A 11 7.17 1.81 12.25
N ASP A 12 6.84 1.03 13.28
CA ASP A 12 7.67 0.87 14.48
C ASP A 12 9.08 0.35 14.14
N ASP A 13 9.15 -0.62 13.22
CA ASP A 13 10.41 -1.21 12.71
C ASP A 13 11.34 -0.18 12.03
N ILE A 14 10.81 0.99 11.64
CA ILE A 14 11.55 2.03 10.92
C ILE A 14 11.43 3.41 11.57
N ALA A 15 10.97 3.49 12.82
CA ALA A 15 10.61 4.74 13.50
C ALA A 15 11.75 5.78 13.53
N GLU A 16 13.01 5.34 13.63
CA GLU A 16 14.18 6.22 13.63
C GLU A 16 14.47 6.86 12.26
N SER A 17 13.93 6.29 11.18
CA SER A 17 14.17 6.70 9.80
C SER A 17 13.01 7.49 9.18
N VAL A 18 11.88 7.60 9.88
CA VAL A 18 10.66 8.24 9.38
C VAL A 18 10.26 9.41 10.26
N CYS A 19 9.74 10.48 9.64
CA CYS A 19 9.25 11.63 10.38
C CYS A 19 7.83 11.34 10.92
N GLU A 20 7.59 11.61 12.21
CA GLU A 20 6.26 11.44 12.82
C GLU A 20 5.18 12.25 12.07
N ALA A 21 5.53 13.43 11.57
CA ALA A 21 4.60 14.25 10.80
C ALA A 21 4.15 13.58 9.50
N ASP A 22 5.01 12.78 8.86
CA ASP A 22 4.67 12.03 7.64
C ASP A 22 3.69 10.89 7.94
N VAL A 23 3.89 10.19 9.05
CA VAL A 23 2.99 9.13 9.53
C VAL A 23 1.62 9.71 9.88
N VAL A 24 1.58 10.84 10.58
CA VAL A 24 0.32 11.55 10.90
C VAL A 24 -0.36 12.04 9.62
N ALA A 25 0.38 12.62 8.68
CA ALA A 25 -0.18 13.08 7.41
C ALA A 25 -0.76 11.93 6.58
N TYR A 26 -0.11 10.78 6.58
CA TYR A 26 -0.58 9.57 5.92
C TYR A 26 -1.84 8.99 6.58
N SER A 27 -1.86 8.88 7.91
CA SER A 27 -3.06 8.44 8.65
C SER A 27 -4.25 9.37 8.40
N ASN A 28 -4.06 10.68 8.44
CA ASN A 28 -5.13 11.65 8.16
C ASN A 28 -5.67 11.50 6.73
N GLN A 29 -4.81 11.18 5.76
CA GLN A 29 -5.24 10.89 4.39
C GLN A 29 -6.05 9.59 4.33
N ILE A 30 -5.69 8.56 5.10
CA ILE A 30 -6.46 7.32 5.24
C ILE A 30 -7.87 7.56 5.78
N ASP A 31 -7.97 8.38 6.83
CA ASP A 31 -9.25 8.70 7.45
C ASP A 31 -10.15 9.49 6.49
N ALA A 32 -9.60 10.50 5.82
CA ALA A 32 -10.33 11.32 4.86
C ALA A 32 -10.90 10.49 3.69
N GLU A 33 -10.12 9.55 3.17
CA GLU A 33 -10.52 8.72 2.03
C GLU A 33 -11.52 7.63 2.43
N SER A 34 -11.38 7.10 3.63
CA SER A 34 -12.33 6.14 4.20
C SER A 34 -13.71 6.78 4.46
N ALA A 35 -13.76 8.08 4.78
CA ALA A 35 -15.02 8.83 4.91
C ALA A 35 -15.73 9.09 3.56
N ALA A 36 -15.03 8.95 2.42
CA ALA A 36 -15.51 9.34 1.09
C ALA A 36 -16.34 8.25 0.35
N SER A 37 -17.06 7.38 1.07
CA SER A 37 -17.81 6.24 0.49
C SER A 37 -16.91 5.28 -0.32
N LYS A 38 -15.74 4.96 0.22
CA LYS A 38 -14.86 3.91 -0.28
C LYS A 38 -14.90 2.70 0.64
N VAL A 39 -14.77 1.50 0.09
CA VAL A 39 -14.71 0.25 0.83
C VAL A 39 -13.26 -0.24 0.81
N SER A 40 -12.73 -0.51 2.01
CA SER A 40 -11.43 -1.14 2.17
C SER A 40 -11.54 -2.64 2.06
N GLU A 41 -10.68 -3.27 1.28
CA GLU A 41 -10.59 -4.72 1.16
C GLU A 41 -9.17 -5.17 1.48
N VAL A 42 -9.07 -6.24 2.27
CA VAL A 42 -7.79 -6.91 2.58
C VAL A 42 -7.54 -7.97 1.52
N ASN A 43 -6.32 -8.03 1.01
CA ASN A 43 -5.89 -8.97 -0.01
C ASN A 43 -4.65 -9.73 0.47
N GLY A 44 -4.53 -10.97 -0.01
CA GLY A 44 -3.45 -11.88 0.40
C GLY A 44 -3.71 -12.59 1.74
N ASP A 45 -4.82 -12.30 2.42
CA ASP A 45 -5.18 -12.99 3.67
C ASP A 45 -5.38 -14.50 3.42
N GLY A 46 -4.83 -15.32 4.31
CA GLY A 46 -4.81 -16.79 4.20
C GLY A 46 -3.87 -17.37 3.14
N GLU A 47 -3.11 -16.54 2.42
CA GLU A 47 -2.10 -16.95 1.43
C GLU A 47 -0.72 -16.39 1.78
N ASN A 48 0.34 -17.14 1.50
CA ASN A 48 1.71 -16.71 1.83
C ASN A 48 2.28 -15.81 0.73
N TRP A 49 1.87 -14.54 0.72
CA TRP A 49 2.34 -13.53 -0.25
C TRP A 49 3.61 -12.84 0.23
N GLN A 50 4.75 -13.19 -0.35
CA GLN A 50 6.03 -12.60 -0.01
C GLN A 50 6.29 -11.32 -0.81
N LEU A 51 6.72 -10.25 -0.15
CA LEU A 51 7.19 -9.04 -0.84
C LEU A 51 8.60 -9.25 -1.39
N VAL A 52 8.72 -9.32 -2.72
CA VAL A 52 9.99 -9.68 -3.39
C VAL A 52 10.77 -8.45 -3.82
N SER A 53 10.09 -7.46 -4.41
CA SER A 53 10.75 -6.25 -4.88
C SER A 53 9.85 -5.03 -4.80
N LEU A 54 10.47 -3.85 -4.82
CA LEU A 54 9.79 -2.58 -4.95
C LEU A 54 10.53 -1.67 -5.93
N GLU A 55 9.76 -0.89 -6.68
CA GLU A 55 10.26 0.04 -7.69
C GLU A 55 9.40 1.31 -7.67
N VAL A 56 10.02 2.47 -7.88
CA VAL A 56 9.27 3.71 -8.16
C VAL A 56 9.25 3.92 -9.67
N MET A 57 8.06 3.90 -10.25
CA MET A 57 7.84 4.04 -11.68
C MET A 57 6.96 5.27 -11.97
N SER A 58 7.23 5.96 -13.07
CA SER A 58 6.32 6.99 -13.59
C SER A 58 5.07 6.34 -14.23
N GLY A 59 3.98 7.09 -14.30
CA GLY A 59 2.75 6.66 -14.99
C GLY A 59 3.03 6.23 -16.43
N ARG A 60 3.90 6.95 -17.15
CA ARG A 60 4.32 6.59 -18.50
C ARG A 60 4.99 5.22 -18.59
N GLN A 61 5.86 4.87 -17.63
CA GLN A 61 6.46 3.54 -17.55
C GLN A 61 5.42 2.44 -17.24
N LEU A 62 4.29 2.82 -16.64
CA LEU A 62 3.12 1.96 -16.39
C LEU A 62 2.06 2.04 -17.50
N GLN A 63 2.40 2.60 -18.68
CA GLN A 63 1.49 2.76 -19.82
C GLN A 63 0.27 3.64 -19.50
N MET A 64 0.40 4.55 -18.54
CA MET A 64 -0.58 5.58 -18.23
C MET A 64 -0.24 6.89 -18.92
N ASN A 65 -1.26 7.68 -19.22
CA ASN A 65 -1.08 9.00 -19.83
C ASN A 65 -0.86 10.09 -18.75
N ASN A 66 0.14 9.91 -17.89
CA ASN A 66 0.60 10.89 -16.90
C ASN A 66 2.06 10.61 -16.49
N ASP A 67 2.69 11.59 -15.84
CA ASP A 67 4.07 11.48 -15.33
C ASP A 67 4.12 11.38 -13.79
N THR A 68 2.99 11.02 -13.15
CA THR A 68 2.92 10.83 -11.70
C THR A 68 3.78 9.65 -11.28
N SER A 69 4.44 9.75 -10.13
CA SER A 69 5.18 8.62 -9.54
C SER A 69 4.23 7.61 -8.89
N TYR A 70 4.56 6.34 -9.05
CA TYR A 70 3.86 5.21 -8.46
C TYR A 70 4.88 4.30 -7.77
N LEU A 71 4.55 3.86 -6.56
CA LEU A 71 5.27 2.77 -5.91
C LEU A 71 4.69 1.45 -6.40
N VAL A 72 5.52 0.61 -7.01
CA VAL A 72 5.15 -0.71 -7.52
C VAL A 72 5.81 -1.75 -6.64
N LEU A 73 5.03 -2.68 -6.11
CA LEU A 73 5.52 -3.81 -5.34
C LEU A 73 5.29 -5.09 -6.14
N THR A 74 6.30 -5.96 -6.18
CA THR A 74 6.16 -7.32 -6.68
C THR A 74 5.96 -8.26 -5.50
N VAL A 75 4.82 -8.95 -5.48
CA VAL A 75 4.49 -9.94 -4.45
C VAL A 75 4.33 -11.31 -5.09
N GLU A 76 4.79 -12.36 -4.40
CA GLU A 76 4.78 -13.73 -4.92
C GLU A 76 4.12 -14.69 -3.93
N SER A 77 3.30 -15.59 -4.46
CA SER A 77 2.81 -16.78 -3.76
C SER A 77 3.27 -18.05 -4.47
N ASP A 78 2.90 -19.21 -3.93
CA ASP A 78 3.16 -20.51 -4.54
C ASP A 78 2.50 -20.68 -5.93
N LYS A 79 1.48 -19.89 -6.22
CA LYS A 79 0.66 -20.01 -7.44
C LYS A 79 0.96 -18.96 -8.50
N GLN A 80 1.42 -17.77 -8.09
CA GLN A 80 1.52 -16.62 -9.01
C GLN A 80 2.34 -15.45 -8.44
N THR A 81 2.80 -14.60 -9.36
CA THR A 81 3.43 -13.31 -9.08
C THR A 81 2.46 -12.18 -9.44
N LEU A 82 2.30 -11.20 -8.56
CA LEU A 82 1.50 -10.00 -8.80
C LEU A 82 2.37 -8.73 -8.71
N ARG A 83 1.97 -7.70 -9.47
CA ARG A 83 2.50 -6.35 -9.35
C ARG A 83 1.39 -5.42 -8.90
N ILE A 84 1.43 -5.02 -7.64
CA ILE A 84 0.49 -4.07 -7.04
C ILE A 84 1.12 -2.67 -7.02
N GLN A 85 0.32 -1.62 -7.14
CA GLN A 85 0.83 -0.24 -7.19
C GLN A 85 0.07 0.75 -6.30
N MET A 86 0.78 1.72 -5.76
CA MET A 86 0.25 2.87 -5.02
C MET A 86 0.56 4.16 -5.78
N GLY A 87 -0.40 5.08 -5.83
CA GLY A 87 -0.20 6.43 -6.37
C GLY A 87 -1.48 7.26 -6.31
N GLY A 88 -1.61 8.26 -7.20
CA GLY A 88 -2.74 9.19 -7.16
C GLY A 88 -2.73 10.03 -5.86
N ALA A 89 -3.80 9.95 -5.07
CA ALA A 89 -3.92 10.67 -3.79
C ALA A 89 -2.81 10.31 -2.77
N PHE A 90 -2.18 9.14 -2.92
CA PHE A 90 -1.11 8.65 -2.04
C PHE A 90 0.30 8.91 -2.57
N SER A 91 0.44 9.51 -3.75
CA SER A 91 1.77 9.67 -4.38
C SER A 91 2.76 10.41 -3.48
N ARG A 92 2.29 11.40 -2.71
CA ARG A 92 3.15 12.13 -1.76
C ARG A 92 3.68 11.28 -0.60
N HIS A 93 3.03 10.15 -0.31
CA HIS A 93 3.40 9.23 0.76
C HIS A 93 4.32 8.10 0.28
N ILE A 94 4.67 8.06 -1.01
CA ILE A 94 5.57 7.04 -1.58
C ILE A 94 6.87 6.91 -0.76
N PRO A 95 7.59 7.98 -0.37
CA PRO A 95 8.82 7.83 0.42
C PRO A 95 8.62 7.06 1.73
N LEU A 96 7.55 7.37 2.48
CA LEU A 96 7.20 6.69 3.72
C LEU A 96 6.89 5.20 3.48
N ILE A 97 6.06 4.91 2.49
CA ILE A 97 5.62 3.55 2.20
C ILE A 97 6.72 2.73 1.52
N SER A 98 7.63 3.35 0.79
CA SER A 98 8.84 2.69 0.28
C SER A 98 9.76 2.27 1.41
N ALA A 99 9.96 3.10 2.43
CA ALA A 99 10.75 2.73 3.60
C ALA A 99 10.13 1.54 4.35
N GLN A 100 8.80 1.53 4.50
CA GLN A 100 8.07 0.41 5.08
C GLN A 100 8.17 -0.86 4.21
N ALA A 101 8.00 -0.74 2.90
CA ALA A 101 8.12 -1.86 1.98
C ALA A 101 9.54 -2.44 1.98
N GLU A 102 10.56 -1.59 2.13
CA GLU A 102 11.95 -2.05 2.25
C GLU A 102 12.16 -2.87 3.53
N SER A 103 11.64 -2.43 4.68
CA SER A 103 11.73 -3.20 5.94
C SER A 103 10.93 -4.51 5.91
N LEU A 104 9.92 -4.58 5.03
CA LEU A 104 9.11 -5.77 4.80
C LEU A 104 9.63 -6.65 3.66
N ARG A 105 10.73 -6.30 2.98
CA ARG A 105 11.25 -7.11 1.88
C ARG A 105 11.62 -8.51 2.37
N GLY A 106 11.14 -9.52 1.63
CA GLY A 106 11.31 -10.93 1.96
C GLY A 106 10.34 -11.44 3.03
N ARG A 107 9.49 -10.60 3.61
CA ARG A 107 8.45 -11.00 4.56
C ARG A 107 7.11 -11.21 3.85
N SER A 108 6.25 -11.99 4.49
CA SER A 108 4.88 -12.19 4.05
C SER A 108 4.02 -10.99 4.44
N ILE A 109 3.25 -10.48 3.49
CA ILE A 109 2.42 -9.29 3.67
C ILE A 109 0.98 -9.53 3.23
N VAL A 110 0.07 -8.78 3.84
CA VAL A 110 -1.25 -8.46 3.26
C VAL A 110 -1.24 -7.02 2.77
N TRP A 111 -2.11 -6.71 1.81
CA TRP A 111 -2.27 -5.33 1.33
C TRP A 111 -3.74 -4.92 1.27
N HIS A 112 -3.96 -3.64 1.47
CA HIS A 112 -5.28 -3.05 1.51
C HIS A 112 -5.54 -2.24 0.26
N THR A 113 -6.67 -2.49 -0.40
CA THR A 113 -7.17 -1.72 -1.53
C THR A 113 -8.34 -0.84 -1.09
N TRP A 114 -8.57 0.26 -1.80
CA TRP A 114 -9.86 0.96 -1.74
C TRP A 114 -10.60 0.87 -3.04
N ASN A 115 -11.81 0.34 -2.97
CA ASN A 115 -12.76 0.36 -4.06
C ASN A 115 -13.85 1.40 -3.81
N PRO A 116 -14.33 2.13 -4.83
CA PRO A 116 -15.51 2.97 -4.67
C PRO A 116 -16.70 2.12 -4.19
N ALA A 117 -17.48 2.59 -3.21
CA ALA A 117 -18.62 1.80 -2.70
C ALA A 117 -19.64 1.43 -3.80
N ARG A 118 -19.80 2.30 -4.80
CA ARG A 118 -20.65 2.04 -5.98
C ARG A 118 -20.11 0.96 -6.93
N GLN A 119 -18.82 0.62 -6.82
CA GLN A 119 -18.15 -0.39 -7.64
C GLN A 119 -17.04 -1.07 -6.82
N PRO A 120 -17.41 -1.96 -5.88
CA PRO A 120 -16.48 -2.57 -4.91
C PRO A 120 -15.38 -3.42 -5.54
N SER A 121 -15.49 -3.75 -6.84
CA SER A 121 -14.49 -4.53 -7.59
C SER A 121 -13.75 -3.70 -8.65
N LYS A 122 -13.87 -2.37 -8.63
CA LYS A 122 -13.34 -1.49 -9.69
C LYS A 122 -11.84 -1.67 -9.89
N TRP A 123 -11.11 -1.68 -8.79
CA TRP A 123 -9.69 -1.94 -8.77
C TRP A 123 -9.56 -3.40 -8.39
N GLU A 124 -9.47 -4.24 -9.42
CA GLU A 124 -9.18 -5.67 -9.30
C GLU A 124 -8.11 -5.89 -8.21
N ARG A 125 -8.27 -6.96 -7.40
CA ARG A 125 -7.46 -7.29 -6.21
C ARG A 125 -5.94 -7.16 -6.40
N SER A 126 -5.49 -7.27 -7.64
CA SER A 126 -4.11 -7.37 -8.08
C SER A 126 -3.46 -6.06 -8.50
N LYS A 127 -4.17 -4.92 -8.53
CA LYS A 127 -3.62 -3.73 -9.18
C LYS A 127 -3.25 -2.59 -8.26
N TRP A 128 -4.05 -2.29 -7.23
CA TRP A 128 -3.79 -1.11 -6.38
C TRP A 128 -3.56 -1.50 -4.93
N PHE A 129 -2.86 -0.66 -4.19
CA PHE A 129 -2.87 -0.71 -2.73
C PHE A 129 -2.74 0.70 -2.16
N TYR A 130 -3.23 0.87 -0.94
CA TYR A 130 -2.97 2.07 -0.16
C TYR A 130 -2.19 1.75 1.12
N MET A 131 -2.11 0.50 1.58
CA MET A 131 -1.40 0.10 2.80
C MET A 131 -0.92 -1.35 2.69
N ILE A 132 0.20 -1.67 3.33
CA ILE A 132 0.74 -3.02 3.49
C ILE A 132 0.94 -3.31 4.98
N GLU A 133 0.74 -4.57 5.38
CA GLU A 133 0.93 -5.04 6.75
C GLU A 133 1.65 -6.41 6.70
N PRO A 134 2.60 -6.69 7.62
CA PRO A 134 3.13 -8.04 7.74
C PRO A 134 2.02 -9.00 8.23
N VAL A 135 2.05 -10.24 7.77
CA VAL A 135 1.09 -11.28 8.22
C VAL A 135 1.29 -11.62 9.71
N ASP A 136 2.51 -11.41 10.23
CA ASP A 136 2.89 -11.73 11.62
C ASP A 136 2.69 -10.57 12.62
N ALA A 137 1.86 -9.56 12.30
CA ALA A 137 1.57 -8.42 13.18
C ALA A 137 0.57 -8.73 14.31
#